data_AF-A0A8E1W207-F1
#
_entry.id   AF-A0A8E1W207-F1
#
_cell.length_a   1.000
_cell.length_b   1.000
_cell.length_c   1.000
_cell.angle_alpha   90.00
_cell.angle_beta   90.00
_cell.angle_gamma   90.00
#
_symmetry.space_group_name_H-M   'P 1'
#
loop_
_entity.id
_entity.type
_entity.pdbx_description
1 polymer ?
#
loop_
_entity_poly.entity_id
_entity_poly.type
_entity_poly.pdbx_seq_one_letter_code
_entity_poly.pdbx_strand_id
1 'polypeptide(L)'
;MAVEFAQAWRDWKAEREKTLADPYGWLALVSLDWLEDSPRTYPGIPGRWWQDAEAAYVDPAGGELRHEGALLTDVRRFELVNSGAGTRVTAGSVEIEIARRSGYLIRVHDPKAPVLQAFHGVPAYEPDPGCVLTGRFEPFDEPRPTTVGAVVEGLSHVYTAPGRVVFERDGAEYTLTAFNGKTGGYNILFTDATSGVTTYAANRSLPVDEAAADGTVTLDFNRAVNLPCAFTDFATCPLPPEGNHLPFAVEAGEKIPYERQ
;
A
#
# COMPACT_ATOMS: atom_id res chain seq x y z
N MET A 1 -8.18 -9.92 29.81
CA MET A 1 -8.98 -9.17 28.81
C MET A 1 -8.33 -7.87 28.37
N ALA A 2 -8.47 -6.71 29.05
CA ALA A 2 -7.90 -5.44 28.54
C ALA A 2 -6.36 -5.42 28.45
N VAL A 3 -5.67 -5.97 29.45
CA VAL A 3 -4.19 -6.09 29.44
C VAL A 3 -3.70 -7.00 28.32
N GLU A 4 -4.39 -8.12 28.07
CA GLU A 4 -4.07 -9.04 26.97
C GLU A 4 -4.33 -8.40 25.61
N PHE A 5 -5.43 -7.65 25.46
CA PHE A 5 -5.73 -6.93 24.21
C PHE A 5 -4.65 -5.90 23.88
N ALA A 6 -4.26 -5.09 24.86
CA ALA A 6 -3.18 -4.12 24.69
C ALA A 6 -1.85 -4.79 24.36
N GLN A 7 -1.54 -5.92 25.00
CA GLN A 7 -0.31 -6.67 24.69
C GLN A 7 -0.33 -7.24 23.26
N ALA A 8 -1.43 -7.90 22.86
CA ALA A 8 -1.59 -8.43 21.51
C ALA A 8 -1.50 -7.33 20.44
N TRP A 9 -2.00 -6.12 20.74
CA TRP A 9 -1.84 -4.97 19.85
C TRP A 9 -0.38 -4.49 19.78
N ARG A 10 0.34 -4.43 20.90
CA ARG A 10 1.76 -4.04 20.91
C ARG A 10 2.62 -5.02 20.12
N ASP A 11 2.37 -6.32 20.27
CA ASP A 11 3.10 -7.37 19.54
C ASP A 11 2.86 -7.24 18.03
N TRP A 12 1.60 -7.03 17.63
CA TRP A 12 1.24 -6.75 16.24
C TRP A 12 1.92 -5.49 15.70
N LYS A 13 1.90 -4.39 16.48
CA LYS A 13 2.51 -3.12 16.08
C LYS A 13 4.01 -3.25 15.89
N ALA A 14 4.69 -3.97 16.77
CA ALA A 14 6.12 -4.22 16.65
C ALA A 14 6.47 -4.98 15.35
N GLU A 15 5.69 -6.00 14.97
CA GLU A 15 5.91 -6.72 13.71
C GLU A 15 5.58 -5.86 12.49
N ARG A 16 4.53 -5.04 12.58
CA ARG A 16 4.17 -4.06 11.55
C ARG A 16 5.31 -3.06 11.31
N GLU A 17 5.92 -2.53 12.37
CA GLU A 17 7.03 -1.59 12.27
C GLU A 17 8.31 -2.24 11.75
N LYS A 18 8.59 -3.48 12.15
CA LYS A 18 9.69 -4.27 11.58
C LYS A 18 9.50 -4.48 10.07
N THR A 19 8.27 -4.72 9.61
CA THR A 19 7.95 -4.83 8.18
C THR A 19 8.15 -3.50 7.45
N LEU A 20 7.81 -2.37 8.08
CA LEU A 20 8.06 -1.03 7.51
C LEU A 20 9.55 -0.72 7.39
N ALA A 21 10.34 -1.20 8.35
CA ALA A 21 11.80 -1.05 8.40
C ALA A 21 12.56 -2.00 7.45
N ASP A 22 11.88 -2.68 6.53
CA ASP A 22 12.54 -3.50 5.51
C ASP A 22 13.54 -2.64 4.70
N PRO A 23 14.81 -3.07 4.55
CA PRO A 23 15.85 -2.28 3.88
C PRO A 23 15.56 -1.92 2.42
N TYR A 24 14.67 -2.65 1.76
CA TYR A 24 14.22 -2.39 0.39
C TYR A 24 12.70 -2.23 0.32
N GLY A 25 12.07 -1.91 1.46
CA GLY A 25 10.64 -1.65 1.59
C GLY A 25 10.23 -0.26 1.11
N TRP A 26 9.04 0.17 1.52
CA TRP A 26 8.47 1.46 1.10
C TRP A 26 9.22 2.67 1.65
N LEU A 27 9.80 2.55 2.85
CA LEU A 27 10.59 3.63 3.47
C LEU A 27 11.97 3.80 2.82
N ALA A 28 12.42 2.79 2.04
CA ALA A 28 13.69 2.82 1.33
C ALA A 28 13.62 3.60 0.00
N LEU A 29 12.43 4.06 -0.41
CA LEU A 29 12.26 4.73 -1.70
C LEU A 29 12.92 6.12 -1.69
N VAL A 30 13.78 6.37 -2.68
CA VAL A 30 14.47 7.66 -2.89
C VAL A 30 14.13 8.34 -4.20
N SER A 31 13.53 7.63 -5.16
CA SER A 31 13.00 8.23 -6.39
C SER A 31 11.86 7.43 -6.99
N LEU A 32 11.08 8.11 -7.83
CA LEU A 32 10.17 7.53 -8.81
C LEU A 32 10.37 8.29 -10.12
N ASP A 33 10.65 7.56 -11.18
CA ASP A 33 10.84 8.13 -12.51
C ASP A 33 9.98 7.38 -13.52
N TRP A 34 9.17 8.12 -14.29
CA TRP A 34 8.45 7.54 -15.43
C TRP A 34 9.40 7.31 -16.59
N LEU A 35 9.29 6.13 -17.21
CA LEU A 35 10.10 5.82 -18.38
C LEU A 35 9.60 6.60 -19.60
N GLU A 36 10.50 7.04 -20.48
CA GLU A 36 10.12 7.58 -21.79
C GLU A 36 10.37 6.56 -22.90
N ASP A 37 9.97 6.93 -24.12
CA ASP A 37 10.03 6.08 -25.32
C ASP A 37 11.42 6.00 -25.98
N SER A 38 12.43 6.66 -25.40
CA SER A 38 13.80 6.66 -25.90
C SER A 38 14.82 6.30 -24.81
N PRO A 39 15.87 5.50 -25.12
CA PRO A 39 16.88 5.09 -24.15
C PRO A 39 17.61 6.27 -23.50
N ARG A 40 17.59 6.33 -22.17
CA ARG A 40 18.30 7.38 -21.40
C ARG A 40 18.68 6.95 -19.98
N THR A 41 19.58 7.72 -19.38
CA THR A 41 19.97 7.57 -17.96
C THR A 41 19.02 8.31 -17.04
N TYR A 42 18.84 7.82 -15.82
CA TYR A 42 18.16 8.56 -14.75
C TYR A 42 19.14 8.77 -13.59
N PRO A 43 18.94 9.81 -12.76
CA PRO A 43 19.83 10.09 -11.64
C PRO A 43 19.97 8.89 -10.69
N GLY A 44 21.22 8.56 -10.32
CA GLY A 44 21.49 7.54 -9.32
C GLY A 44 21.34 6.08 -9.77
N ILE A 45 20.96 5.83 -11.02
CA ILE A 45 20.86 4.46 -11.56
C ILE A 45 21.81 4.23 -12.74
N PRO A 46 22.51 3.09 -12.80
CA PRO A 46 23.32 2.74 -13.96
C PRO A 46 22.47 2.25 -15.13
N GLY A 47 23.04 2.29 -16.32
CA GLY A 47 22.39 1.84 -17.56
C GLY A 47 21.45 2.87 -18.18
N ARG A 48 20.86 2.48 -19.31
CA ARG A 48 19.85 3.24 -20.04
C ARG A 48 18.51 2.54 -19.94
N TRP A 49 17.45 3.29 -19.65
CA TRP A 49 16.12 2.77 -19.38
C TRP A 49 15.11 3.49 -20.26
N TRP A 50 14.12 2.75 -20.76
CA TRP A 50 13.03 3.26 -21.59
C TRP A 50 11.85 2.29 -21.59
N GLN A 51 10.76 2.69 -22.22
CA GLN A 51 9.60 1.84 -22.46
C GLN A 51 9.10 1.95 -23.89
N ASP A 52 8.22 1.05 -24.27
CA ASP A 52 7.28 1.23 -25.38
C ASP A 52 5.85 0.90 -24.89
N ALA A 53 4.91 0.70 -25.83
CA ALA A 53 3.53 0.36 -25.50
C ALA A 53 3.38 -1.00 -24.76
N GLU A 54 4.36 -1.90 -24.89
CA GLU A 54 4.28 -3.27 -24.42
C GLU A 54 5.15 -3.53 -23.20
N ALA A 55 6.36 -2.94 -23.15
CA ALA A 55 7.39 -3.32 -22.19
C ALA A 55 8.26 -2.15 -21.70
N ALA A 56 8.91 -2.36 -20.56
CA ALA A 56 10.09 -1.61 -20.15
C ALA A 56 11.37 -2.32 -20.58
N TYR A 57 12.43 -1.54 -20.72
CA TYR A 57 13.74 -2.03 -21.13
C TYR A 57 14.84 -1.43 -20.29
N VAL A 58 15.91 -2.20 -20.15
CA VAL A 58 17.19 -1.71 -19.63
C VAL A 58 18.33 -2.20 -20.49
N ASP A 59 19.24 -1.30 -20.83
CA ASP A 59 20.57 -1.61 -21.34
C ASP A 59 21.57 -1.32 -20.22
N PRO A 60 22.35 -2.32 -19.75
CA PRO A 60 23.36 -2.09 -18.72
C PRO A 60 24.40 -1.04 -19.11
N ALA A 61 24.67 -0.84 -20.40
CA ALA A 61 25.63 0.15 -20.92
C ALA A 61 26.99 0.12 -20.18
N GLY A 62 27.47 -1.08 -19.83
CA GLY A 62 28.70 -1.31 -19.07
C GLY A 62 28.56 -1.25 -17.54
N GLY A 63 27.37 -0.94 -17.01
CA GLY A 63 27.06 -1.00 -15.58
C GLY A 63 26.77 -2.42 -15.07
N GLU A 64 27.04 -2.65 -13.79
CA GLU A 64 26.73 -3.92 -13.13
C GLU A 64 25.28 -3.96 -12.66
N LEU A 65 24.40 -4.42 -13.55
CA LEU A 65 22.98 -4.65 -13.26
C LEU A 65 22.68 -6.14 -13.17
N ARG A 66 21.87 -6.56 -12.19
CA ARG A 66 21.43 -7.96 -12.09
C ARG A 66 19.92 -8.09 -12.01
N HIS A 67 19.36 -9.07 -12.71
CA HIS A 67 17.96 -9.47 -12.59
C HIS A 67 17.93 -10.93 -12.14
N GLU A 68 17.19 -11.24 -11.08
CA GLU A 68 17.13 -12.59 -10.49
C GLU A 68 18.53 -13.17 -10.18
N GLY A 69 19.47 -12.30 -9.78
CA GLY A 69 20.86 -12.64 -9.47
C GLY A 69 21.80 -12.75 -10.69
N ALA A 70 21.27 -12.83 -11.92
CA ALA A 70 22.07 -12.91 -13.13
C ALA A 70 22.51 -11.54 -13.63
N LEU A 71 23.78 -11.40 -14.03
CA LEU A 71 24.31 -10.17 -14.62
C LEU A 71 23.65 -9.92 -15.99
N LEU A 72 23.20 -8.70 -16.22
CA LEU A 72 22.70 -8.25 -17.51
C LEU A 72 23.90 -7.84 -18.38
N THR A 73 24.07 -8.51 -19.52
CA THR A 73 25.13 -8.20 -20.51
C THR A 73 24.62 -7.47 -21.75
N ASP A 74 23.31 -7.56 -21.99
CA ASP A 74 22.61 -7.03 -23.15
C ASP A 74 21.29 -6.38 -22.72
N VAL A 75 20.58 -5.78 -23.67
CA VAL A 75 19.26 -5.20 -23.43
C VAL A 75 18.29 -6.25 -22.87
N ARG A 76 17.65 -5.95 -21.76
CA ARG A 76 16.63 -6.78 -21.13
C ARG A 76 15.25 -6.13 -21.25
N ARG A 77 14.26 -6.91 -21.68
CA ARG A 77 12.84 -6.54 -21.81
C ARG A 77 12.02 -7.05 -20.62
N PHE A 78 11.06 -6.25 -20.15
CA PHE A 78 10.15 -6.56 -19.06
C PHE A 78 8.68 -6.26 -19.42
N GLU A 79 7.89 -7.31 -19.58
CA GLU A 79 6.44 -7.22 -19.77
C GLU A 79 5.74 -7.40 -18.43
N LEU A 80 4.99 -6.39 -18.01
CA LEU A 80 4.32 -6.35 -16.71
C LEU A 80 2.84 -6.06 -16.90
N VAL A 81 2.02 -6.68 -16.05
CA VAL A 81 0.59 -6.43 -15.99
C VAL A 81 0.35 -5.04 -15.40
N ASN A 82 -0.53 -4.25 -16.04
CA ASN A 82 -0.89 -2.94 -15.52
C ASN A 82 -1.50 -3.06 -14.13
N SER A 83 -1.05 -2.23 -13.18
CA SER A 83 -1.42 -2.32 -11.75
C SER A 83 -1.03 -3.63 -11.06
N GLY A 84 -0.27 -4.50 -11.72
CA GLY A 84 0.29 -5.72 -11.14
C GLY A 84 1.54 -5.48 -10.28
N ALA A 85 2.12 -6.59 -9.82
CA ALA A 85 3.41 -6.60 -9.13
C ALA A 85 4.54 -6.10 -10.05
N GLY A 86 5.49 -5.38 -9.46
CA GLY A 86 6.72 -5.00 -10.14
C GLY A 86 7.75 -6.12 -10.17
N THR A 87 8.88 -5.86 -10.82
CA THR A 87 10.08 -6.72 -10.78
C THR A 87 11.30 -5.89 -10.40
N ARG A 88 12.40 -6.53 -9.99
CA ARG A 88 13.55 -5.86 -9.36
C ARG A 88 14.84 -6.12 -10.13
N VAL A 89 15.57 -5.05 -10.42
CA VAL A 89 16.96 -5.11 -10.89
C VAL A 89 17.85 -4.55 -9.79
N THR A 90 18.92 -5.25 -9.41
CA THR A 90 19.88 -4.78 -8.41
C THR A 90 21.06 -4.08 -9.07
N ALA A 91 21.55 -3.02 -8.42
CA ALA A 91 22.72 -2.27 -8.82
C ALA A 91 23.56 -1.92 -7.57
N GLY A 92 24.65 -2.63 -7.33
CA GLY A 92 25.40 -2.48 -6.08
C GLY A 92 24.53 -2.77 -4.85
N SER A 93 24.28 -1.74 -4.02
CA SER A 93 23.46 -1.84 -2.81
C SER A 93 22.02 -1.34 -2.97
N VAL A 94 21.59 -0.96 -4.17
CA VAL A 94 20.21 -0.49 -4.41
C VAL A 94 19.42 -1.50 -5.22
N GLU A 95 18.10 -1.46 -5.03
CA GLU A 95 17.13 -2.17 -5.88
C GLU A 95 16.32 -1.18 -6.72
N ILE A 96 16.18 -1.47 -8.00
CA ILE A 96 15.41 -0.69 -8.95
C ILE A 96 14.15 -1.51 -9.27
N GLU A 97 13.02 -1.11 -8.70
CA GLU A 97 11.71 -1.65 -9.04
C GLU A 97 11.28 -1.12 -10.40
N ILE A 98 10.85 -2.02 -11.29
CA ILE A 98 10.15 -1.70 -12.53
C ILE A 98 8.69 -2.05 -12.31
N ALA A 99 7.78 -1.11 -12.55
CA ALA A 99 6.34 -1.32 -12.39
C ALA A 99 5.56 -0.67 -13.54
N ARG A 100 4.32 -1.15 -13.76
CA ARG A 100 3.41 -0.60 -14.77
C ARG A 100 2.16 0.00 -14.14
N ARG A 101 1.90 1.28 -14.40
CA ARG A 101 0.78 2.10 -13.92
C ARG A 101 0.31 3.02 -15.05
N SER A 102 -0.42 2.49 -16.03
CA SER A 102 -0.78 3.14 -17.31
C SER A 102 0.40 3.50 -18.23
N GLY A 103 1.62 3.53 -17.69
CA GLY A 103 2.91 3.46 -18.36
C GLY A 103 3.91 2.78 -17.43
N TYR A 104 5.15 2.60 -17.87
CA TYR A 104 6.20 2.05 -17.04
C TYR A 104 6.90 3.14 -16.23
N LEU A 105 7.23 2.79 -14.99
CA LEU A 105 8.02 3.60 -14.09
C LEU A 105 9.09 2.75 -13.45
N ILE A 106 10.12 3.43 -12.95
CA ILE A 106 11.12 2.87 -12.07
C ILE A 106 11.09 3.55 -10.71
N ARG A 107 11.46 2.80 -9.68
CA ARG A 107 11.54 3.25 -8.30
C ARG A 107 12.82 2.73 -7.68
N VAL A 108 13.60 3.61 -7.08
CA VAL A 108 14.87 3.23 -6.45
C VAL A 108 14.66 3.03 -4.97
N HIS A 109 14.96 1.83 -4.50
CA HIS A 109 15.02 1.45 -3.10
C HIS A 109 16.48 1.44 -2.64
N ASP A 110 16.82 2.37 -1.76
CA ASP A 110 18.13 2.49 -1.15
C ASP A 110 18.03 2.21 0.35
N PRO A 111 18.74 1.21 0.90
CA PRO A 111 18.76 0.94 2.33
C PRO A 111 19.34 2.10 3.17
N LYS A 112 19.95 3.11 2.52
CA LYS A 112 20.43 4.34 3.13
C LYS A 112 19.45 5.51 2.99
N ALA A 113 18.21 5.27 2.53
CA ALA A 113 17.19 6.31 2.41
C ALA A 113 17.02 7.06 3.74
N PRO A 114 17.01 8.41 3.75
CA PRO A 114 16.88 9.19 4.98
C PRO A 114 15.63 8.86 5.78
N VAL A 115 14.49 8.61 5.10
CA VAL A 115 13.23 8.22 5.73
C VAL A 115 13.36 6.90 6.49
N LEU A 116 13.95 5.88 5.86
CA LEU A 116 14.21 4.59 6.52
C LEU A 116 15.18 4.75 7.70
N GLN A 117 16.26 5.51 7.55
CA GLN A 117 17.27 5.71 8.60
C GLN A 117 16.72 6.47 9.82
N ALA A 118 15.74 7.36 9.60
CA ALA A 118 15.08 8.12 10.65
C ALA A 118 13.85 7.42 11.24
N PHE A 119 13.45 6.26 10.69
CA PHE A 119 12.24 5.56 11.10
C PHE A 119 12.34 5.07 12.55
N HIS A 120 11.41 5.51 13.38
CA HIS A 120 11.36 5.19 14.81
C HIS A 120 9.95 4.74 15.25
N GLY A 121 9.20 4.19 14.31
CA GLY A 121 7.85 3.69 14.51
C GLY A 121 6.78 4.62 13.97
N VAL A 122 5.54 4.14 14.00
CA VAL A 122 4.35 4.87 13.53
C VAL A 122 3.56 5.35 14.73
N PRO A 123 3.18 6.65 14.80
CA PRO A 123 2.24 7.13 15.81
C PRO A 123 0.91 6.38 15.66
N ALA A 124 0.29 6.01 16.78
CA ALA A 124 -1.00 5.34 16.78
C ALA A 124 -1.82 5.79 17.99
N TYR A 125 -3.12 5.56 17.93
CA TYR A 125 -3.98 5.66 19.12
C TYR A 125 -3.67 4.53 20.10
N GLU A 126 -3.98 4.75 21.38
CA GLU A 126 -4.00 3.65 22.35
C GLU A 126 -5.08 2.63 21.94
N PRO A 127 -4.82 1.32 22.05
CA PRO A 127 -5.76 0.32 21.58
C PRO A 127 -7.02 0.29 22.45
N ASP A 128 -8.17 0.38 21.80
CA ASP A 128 -9.50 0.40 22.43
C ASP A 128 -10.35 -0.79 21.94
N PRO A 129 -10.73 -1.73 22.82
CA PRO A 129 -11.67 -2.80 22.50
C PRO A 129 -13.04 -2.31 21.99
N GLY A 130 -13.47 -1.10 22.36
CA GLY A 130 -14.69 -0.48 21.85
C GLY A 130 -14.66 -0.15 20.35
N CYS A 131 -13.46 -0.12 19.75
CA CYS A 131 -13.26 0.05 18.32
C CYS A 131 -13.19 -1.28 17.55
N VAL A 132 -13.52 -2.40 18.21
CA VAL A 132 -13.74 -3.71 17.56
C VAL A 132 -15.24 -3.88 17.32
N LEU A 133 -15.67 -3.79 16.07
CA LEU A 133 -17.08 -3.90 15.70
C LEU A 133 -17.38 -5.24 15.03
N THR A 134 -18.57 -5.78 15.28
CA THR A 134 -19.09 -6.92 14.53
C THR A 134 -19.86 -6.42 13.33
N GLY A 135 -19.58 -7.00 12.16
CA GLY A 135 -20.31 -6.75 10.93
C GLY A 135 -20.75 -8.05 10.26
N ARG A 136 -21.47 -7.90 9.15
CA ARG A 136 -21.87 -8.98 8.24
C ARG A 136 -21.28 -8.71 6.87
N PHE A 137 -20.57 -9.68 6.33
CA PHE A 137 -20.15 -9.66 4.93
C PHE A 137 -21.32 -10.06 4.03
N GLU A 138 -21.64 -9.20 3.08
CA GLU A 138 -22.64 -9.41 2.06
C GLU A 138 -21.94 -9.54 0.70
N PRO A 139 -21.79 -10.78 0.17
CA PRO A 139 -21.20 -10.96 -1.14
C PRO A 139 -22.09 -10.34 -2.22
N PHE A 140 -21.47 -9.84 -3.29
CA PHE A 140 -22.20 -9.57 -4.52
C PHE A 140 -22.48 -10.87 -5.27
N ASP A 141 -23.51 -10.89 -6.12
CA ASP A 141 -23.82 -12.04 -6.98
C ASP A 141 -22.60 -12.46 -7.82
N GLU A 142 -21.84 -11.48 -8.31
CA GLU A 142 -20.54 -11.65 -8.93
C GLU A 142 -19.57 -10.54 -8.44
N PRO A 143 -18.26 -10.83 -8.27
CA PRO A 143 -17.28 -9.82 -7.90
C PRO A 143 -17.25 -8.67 -8.91
N ARG A 144 -17.25 -7.43 -8.40
CA ARG A 144 -17.41 -6.22 -9.22
C ARG A 144 -16.07 -5.51 -9.42
N PRO A 145 -15.66 -5.20 -10.66
CA PRO A 145 -14.54 -4.29 -10.89
C PRO A 145 -14.93 -2.90 -10.38
N THR A 146 -14.10 -2.34 -9.51
CA THR A 146 -14.30 -1.04 -8.88
C THR A 146 -13.10 -0.17 -9.17
N THR A 147 -13.32 0.90 -9.94
CA THR A 147 -12.29 1.90 -10.21
C THR A 147 -12.21 2.87 -9.04
N VAL A 148 -11.01 3.03 -8.49
CA VAL A 148 -10.71 4.01 -7.45
C VAL A 148 -9.63 4.96 -7.96
N GLY A 149 -9.69 6.21 -7.51
CA GLY A 149 -8.62 7.19 -7.79
C GLY A 149 -7.30 6.77 -7.15
N ALA A 150 -6.23 7.47 -7.48
CA ALA A 150 -4.93 7.34 -6.81
C ALA A 150 -4.52 8.68 -6.20
N VAL A 151 -3.54 8.65 -5.29
CA VAL A 151 -2.89 9.86 -4.77
C VAL A 151 -2.08 10.60 -5.84
N VAL A 152 -1.77 9.95 -6.96
CA VAL A 152 -1.16 10.58 -8.13
C VAL A 152 -2.26 10.99 -9.10
N GLU A 153 -2.30 12.28 -9.44
CA GLU A 153 -3.30 12.84 -10.35
C GLU A 153 -3.31 12.11 -11.70
N GLY A 154 -4.50 11.84 -12.23
CA GLY A 154 -4.68 11.13 -13.51
C GLY A 154 -4.46 9.62 -13.45
N LEU A 155 -4.00 9.06 -12.33
CA LEU A 155 -3.88 7.62 -12.13
C LEU A 155 -5.13 7.06 -11.41
N SER A 156 -5.56 5.88 -11.85
CA SER A 156 -6.63 5.11 -11.21
C SER A 156 -6.22 3.66 -11.05
N HIS A 157 -6.79 2.99 -10.06
CA HIS A 157 -6.64 1.56 -9.84
C HIS A 157 -7.98 0.86 -10.05
N VAL A 158 -7.95 -0.36 -10.60
CA VAL A 158 -9.14 -1.22 -10.67
C VAL A 158 -8.94 -2.36 -9.69
N TYR A 159 -9.80 -2.42 -8.68
CA TYR A 159 -9.85 -3.51 -7.72
C TYR A 159 -11.07 -4.39 -7.98
N THR A 160 -10.98 -5.66 -7.61
CA THR A 160 -12.13 -6.56 -7.61
C THR A 160 -12.74 -6.56 -6.22
N ALA A 161 -13.98 -6.09 -6.10
CA ALA A 161 -14.75 -6.10 -4.87
C ALA A 161 -15.64 -7.36 -4.83
N PRO A 162 -15.40 -8.33 -3.93
CA PRO A 162 -16.27 -9.50 -3.79
C PRO A 162 -17.60 -9.18 -3.10
N GLY A 163 -17.71 -8.06 -2.39
CA GLY A 163 -18.88 -7.72 -1.60
C GLY A 163 -18.68 -6.48 -0.74
N ARG A 164 -19.52 -6.35 0.28
CA ARG A 164 -19.52 -5.24 1.22
C ARG A 164 -19.65 -5.75 2.65
N VAL A 165 -19.15 -5.00 3.61
CA VAL A 165 -19.39 -5.24 5.03
C VAL A 165 -20.43 -4.25 5.52
N VAL A 166 -21.50 -4.77 6.11
CA VAL A 166 -22.55 -4.00 6.79
C VAL A 166 -22.34 -4.14 8.29
N PHE A 167 -22.36 -3.04 9.03
CA PHE A 167 -22.18 -3.05 10.48
C PHE A 167 -22.94 -1.89 11.12
N GLU A 168 -23.19 -2.01 12.43
CA GLU A 168 -23.86 -0.95 13.19
C GLU A 168 -22.89 -0.23 14.11
N ARG A 169 -23.10 1.08 14.27
CA ARG A 169 -22.45 1.88 15.31
C ARG A 169 -23.42 2.95 15.78
N ASP A 170 -23.56 3.09 17.10
CA ASP A 170 -24.42 4.09 17.74
C ASP A 170 -25.88 4.07 17.23
N GLY A 171 -26.38 2.86 16.91
CA GLY A 171 -27.75 2.65 16.41
C GLY A 171 -27.97 3.02 14.93
N ALA A 172 -26.91 3.34 14.19
CA ALA A 172 -26.95 3.56 12.75
C ALA A 172 -26.19 2.46 12.00
N GLU A 173 -26.74 2.04 10.85
CA GLU A 173 -26.11 1.07 9.95
C GLU A 173 -25.17 1.78 8.97
N TYR A 174 -23.99 1.20 8.77
CA TYR A 174 -22.98 1.65 7.83
C TYR A 174 -22.56 0.51 6.92
N THR A 175 -22.12 0.86 5.72
CA THR A 175 -21.70 -0.09 4.69
C THR A 175 -20.36 0.32 4.12
N LEU A 176 -19.41 -0.60 4.05
CA LEU A 176 -18.11 -0.40 3.42
C LEU A 176 -17.87 -1.46 2.34
N THR A 177 -17.51 -1.02 1.14
CA THR A 177 -17.05 -1.91 0.08
C THR A 177 -15.73 -2.54 0.50
N ALA A 178 -15.64 -3.87 0.37
CA ALA A 178 -14.46 -4.64 0.68
C ALA A 178 -13.76 -5.11 -0.60
N PHE A 179 -12.44 -5.15 -0.59
CA PHE A 179 -11.62 -5.73 -1.65
C PHE A 179 -10.93 -7.00 -1.14
N ASN A 180 -10.43 -7.84 -2.06
CA ASN A 180 -9.66 -9.02 -1.65
C ASN A 180 -8.38 -8.63 -0.91
N GLY A 181 -8.11 -9.28 0.22
CA GLY A 181 -6.84 -9.16 0.94
C GLY A 181 -5.69 -9.83 0.19
N LYS A 182 -4.45 -9.41 0.46
CA LYS A 182 -3.26 -9.99 -0.19
C LYS A 182 -2.93 -11.41 0.30
N THR A 183 -3.32 -11.74 1.52
CA THR A 183 -2.98 -13.00 2.21
C THR A 183 -4.23 -13.78 2.63
N GLY A 184 -5.33 -13.60 1.90
CA GLY A 184 -6.67 -14.06 2.30
C GLY A 184 -7.50 -12.95 2.95
N GLY A 185 -8.76 -13.27 3.25
CA GLY A 185 -9.70 -12.30 3.80
C GLY A 185 -9.96 -11.10 2.90
N TYR A 186 -10.23 -9.97 3.53
CA TYR A 186 -10.57 -8.72 2.88
C TYR A 186 -9.67 -7.57 3.32
N ASN A 187 -9.73 -6.50 2.53
CA ASN A 187 -9.11 -5.23 2.85
C ASN A 187 -10.09 -4.11 2.52
N ILE A 188 -10.31 -3.22 3.48
CA ILE A 188 -11.20 -2.07 3.34
C ILE A 188 -10.35 -0.81 3.31
N LEU A 189 -10.43 -0.06 2.21
CA LEU A 189 -9.88 1.29 2.11
C LEU A 189 -10.94 2.26 2.61
N PHE A 190 -10.61 3.14 3.55
CA PHE A 190 -11.59 4.06 4.12
C PHE A 190 -10.97 5.39 4.53
N THR A 191 -11.85 6.39 4.63
CA THR A 191 -11.60 7.64 5.37
C THR A 191 -12.67 7.80 6.43
N ASP A 192 -12.42 8.68 7.39
CA ASP A 192 -13.32 8.98 8.49
C ASP A 192 -13.12 10.42 8.97
N ALA A 193 -13.84 10.88 10.00
CA ALA A 193 -13.75 12.26 10.46
C ALA A 193 -12.37 12.65 11.06
N THR A 194 -11.49 11.68 11.34
CA THR A 194 -10.09 11.94 11.76
C THR A 194 -9.14 12.21 10.59
N SER A 195 -9.54 11.88 9.36
CA SER A 195 -8.69 11.96 8.17
C SER A 195 -8.27 13.41 7.89
N GLY A 196 -6.96 13.67 7.85
CA GLY A 196 -6.39 15.00 7.67
C GLY A 196 -6.35 15.85 8.93
N VAL A 197 -6.82 15.33 10.06
CA VAL A 197 -6.77 16.00 11.38
C VAL A 197 -5.75 15.31 12.28
N THR A 198 -5.94 14.00 12.51
CA THR A 198 -5.06 13.18 13.37
C THR A 198 -4.59 11.91 12.67
N THR A 199 -5.26 11.51 11.58
CA THR A 199 -4.90 10.36 10.73
C THR A 199 -4.61 10.82 9.31
N TYR A 200 -3.90 10.00 8.52
CA TYR A 200 -3.46 10.40 7.19
C TYR A 200 -4.65 10.73 6.27
N ALA A 201 -4.58 11.86 5.58
CA ALA A 201 -5.73 12.47 4.90
C ALA A 201 -6.32 11.63 3.77
N ALA A 202 -5.46 10.94 3.00
CA ALA A 202 -5.91 10.32 1.75
C ALA A 202 -6.68 9.01 2.00
N ASN A 203 -6.20 8.17 2.92
CA ASN A 203 -6.72 6.82 3.09
C ASN A 203 -6.07 6.10 4.29
N ARG A 204 -6.81 5.18 4.92
CA ARG A 204 -6.29 4.09 5.75
C ARG A 204 -6.84 2.74 5.28
N SER A 205 -6.07 1.69 5.54
CA SER A 205 -6.42 0.31 5.19
C SER A 205 -6.81 -0.46 6.44
N LEU A 206 -7.98 -1.08 6.45
CA LEU A 206 -8.40 -2.02 7.47
C LEU A 206 -8.32 -3.45 6.92
N PRO A 207 -7.34 -4.26 7.37
CA PRO A 207 -7.37 -5.70 7.11
C PRO A 207 -8.54 -6.33 7.87
N VAL A 208 -9.24 -7.24 7.21
CA VAL A 208 -10.38 -7.98 7.78
C VAL A 208 -10.19 -9.45 7.42
N ASP A 209 -10.32 -10.33 8.41
CA ASP A 209 -10.23 -11.77 8.15
C ASP A 209 -11.41 -12.27 7.30
N GLU A 210 -11.34 -13.51 6.82
CA GLU A 210 -12.46 -14.13 6.11
C GLU A 210 -13.72 -14.16 6.99
N ALA A 211 -14.88 -14.03 6.35
CA ALA A 211 -16.15 -14.14 7.04
C ALA A 211 -16.32 -15.54 7.62
N ALA A 212 -16.89 -15.62 8.82
CA ALA A 212 -17.38 -16.86 9.38
C ALA A 212 -18.46 -17.49 8.47
N ALA A 213 -18.77 -18.77 8.69
CA ALA A 213 -19.74 -19.50 7.87
C ALA A 213 -21.15 -18.87 7.84
N ASP A 214 -21.50 -18.08 8.85
CA ASP A 214 -22.76 -17.33 8.94
C ASP A 214 -22.69 -15.90 8.35
N GLY A 215 -21.54 -15.54 7.76
CA GLY A 215 -21.27 -14.22 7.19
C GLY A 215 -20.73 -13.20 8.19
N THR A 216 -20.54 -13.55 9.47
CA THR A 216 -20.01 -12.62 10.47
C THR A 216 -18.56 -12.25 10.18
N VAL A 217 -18.23 -10.97 10.31
CA VAL A 217 -16.85 -10.44 10.22
C VAL A 217 -16.53 -9.55 11.41
N THR A 218 -15.25 -9.46 11.76
CA THR A 218 -14.75 -8.56 12.80
C THR A 218 -14.02 -7.39 12.16
N LEU A 219 -14.47 -6.17 12.46
CA LEU A 219 -13.83 -4.92 12.06
C LEU A 219 -13.02 -4.37 13.24
N ASP A 220 -11.75 -4.75 13.36
CA ASP A 220 -10.85 -4.23 14.39
C ASP A 220 -10.11 -2.97 13.89
N PHE A 221 -10.70 -1.80 14.11
CA PHE A 221 -10.09 -0.53 13.69
C PHE A 221 -8.76 -0.22 14.40
N ASN A 222 -8.41 -0.91 15.48
CA ASN A 222 -7.08 -0.80 16.09
C ASN A 222 -5.96 -1.35 15.18
N ARG A 223 -6.34 -2.14 14.17
CA ARG A 223 -5.45 -2.68 13.13
C ARG A 223 -5.50 -1.89 11.82
N ALA A 224 -6.18 -0.73 11.80
CA ALA A 224 -6.14 0.16 10.65
C ALA A 224 -4.72 0.74 10.48
N VAL A 225 -4.18 0.61 9.26
CA VAL A 225 -2.81 1.02 8.92
C VAL A 225 -2.80 2.08 7.82
N ASN A 226 -1.78 2.91 7.80
CA ASN A 226 -1.48 3.79 6.70
C ASN A 226 -0.97 3.01 5.48
N LEU A 227 -1.36 3.46 4.29
CA LEU A 227 -0.80 3.01 3.03
C LEU A 227 0.59 3.65 2.81
N PRO A 228 1.42 3.09 1.91
CA PRO A 228 2.77 3.61 1.64
C PRO A 228 2.85 5.12 1.34
N CYS A 229 1.83 5.70 0.69
CA CYS A 229 1.78 7.14 0.40
C CYS A 229 1.83 8.03 1.63
N ALA A 230 1.43 7.53 2.81
CA ALA A 230 1.58 8.28 4.05
C ALA A 230 3.04 8.51 4.42
N PHE A 231 3.95 7.63 3.99
CA PHE A 231 5.37 7.69 4.36
C PHE A 231 6.27 8.19 3.24
N THR A 232 5.84 8.10 1.98
CA THR A 232 6.66 8.46 0.82
C THR A 232 5.82 9.01 -0.32
N ASP A 233 6.35 10.03 -0.99
CA ASP A 233 5.75 10.62 -2.20
C ASP A 233 5.94 9.74 -3.44
N PHE A 234 6.78 8.71 -3.34
CA PHE A 234 7.09 7.79 -4.45
C PHE A 234 6.06 6.66 -4.55
N ALA A 235 4.98 6.66 -3.78
CA ALA A 235 3.94 5.64 -3.82
C ALA A 235 2.72 6.06 -4.66
N THR A 236 2.13 5.09 -5.37
CA THR A 236 0.92 5.25 -6.19
C THR A 236 -0.25 4.53 -5.52
N CYS A 237 -0.64 4.99 -4.33
CA CYS A 237 -1.68 4.34 -3.54
C CYS A 237 -3.08 4.68 -4.03
N PRO A 238 -4.04 3.75 -3.91
CA PRO A 238 -5.45 4.01 -4.18
C PRO A 238 -6.10 4.89 -3.12
N LEU A 239 -7.13 5.62 -3.54
CA LEU A 239 -8.12 6.24 -2.67
C LEU A 239 -9.22 5.23 -2.30
N PRO A 240 -9.99 5.47 -1.22
CA PRO A 240 -11.20 4.70 -0.95
C PRO A 240 -12.20 4.79 -2.12
N PRO A 241 -13.00 3.74 -2.37
CA PRO A 241 -14.14 3.86 -3.27
C PRO A 241 -15.19 4.82 -2.72
N GLU A 242 -16.06 5.31 -3.60
CA GLU A 242 -17.22 6.10 -3.20
C GLU A 242 -18.05 5.34 -2.16
N GLY A 243 -18.49 6.03 -1.11
CA GLY A 243 -19.23 5.45 0.00
C GLY A 243 -18.35 4.89 1.14
N ASN A 244 -17.05 4.65 0.94
CA ASN A 244 -16.13 4.26 2.02
C ASN A 244 -15.62 5.48 2.83
N HIS A 245 -16.55 6.34 3.24
CA HIS A 245 -16.29 7.45 4.14
C HIS A 245 -17.20 7.32 5.36
N LEU A 246 -16.60 7.18 6.54
CA LEU A 246 -17.32 7.11 7.80
C LEU A 246 -17.55 8.53 8.34
N PRO A 247 -18.80 8.92 8.64
CA PRO A 247 -19.11 10.30 9.06
C PRO A 247 -18.74 10.60 10.52
N PHE A 248 -18.10 9.66 11.22
CA PHE A 248 -17.69 9.76 12.62
C PHE A 248 -16.19 9.54 12.76
N ALA A 249 -15.63 9.93 13.90
CA ALA A 249 -14.21 9.79 14.17
C ALA A 249 -13.87 8.33 14.52
N VAL A 250 -12.87 7.76 13.83
CA VAL A 250 -12.27 6.48 14.17
C VAL A 250 -10.92 6.73 14.83
N GLU A 251 -10.97 6.94 16.15
CA GLU A 251 -9.80 7.17 17.02
C GLU A 251 -9.08 5.88 17.42
N ALA A 252 -8.81 5.02 16.44
CA ALA A 252 -8.09 3.77 16.60
C ALA A 252 -7.13 3.56 15.42
N GLY A 253 -6.08 2.76 15.63
CA GLY A 253 -5.09 2.42 14.60
C GLY A 253 -4.01 3.49 14.39
N GLU A 254 -3.33 3.40 13.24
CA GLU A 254 -2.24 4.32 12.89
C GLU A 254 -2.74 5.76 12.66
N LYS A 255 -1.94 6.73 13.11
CA LYS A 255 -2.11 8.19 12.97
C LYS A 255 -1.21 8.72 11.85
N ILE A 256 -1.22 10.04 11.62
CA ILE A 256 -0.29 10.70 10.69
C ILE A 256 1.17 10.34 11.08
N PRO A 257 1.98 9.76 10.15
CA PRO A 257 3.38 9.45 10.40
C PRO A 257 4.20 10.67 10.84
N TYR A 258 5.25 10.47 11.65
CA TYR A 258 6.08 11.57 12.15
C TYR A 258 6.73 12.39 11.02
N GLU A 259 7.01 11.76 9.89
CA GLU A 259 7.64 12.36 8.71
C GLU A 259 6.71 13.33 7.96
N ARG A 260 5.42 13.36 8.32
CA ARG A 260 4.39 14.23 7.73
C ARG A 260 3.86 15.29 8.72
N GLN A 261 4.40 15.35 9.93
CA GLN A 261 4.02 16.33 10.96
C GLN A 261 4.80 17.63 10.86
#